data_AF-A0A8T3M7L2-F1
#
_entry.id   AF-A0A8T3M7L2-F1
#
_cell.length_a   1.000
_cell.length_b   1.000
_cell.length_c   1.000
_cell.angle_alpha   90.00
_cell.angle_beta   90.00
_cell.angle_gamma   90.00
#
_symmetry.space_group_name_H-M   'P 1'
#
loop_
_entity.id
_entity.type
_entity.pdbx_description
1 polymer ?
#
loop_
_entity_poly.entity_id
_entity_poly.type
_entity_poly.pdbx_seq_one_letter_code
_entity_poly.pdbx_strand_id
1 'polypeptide(L)' 'IHREVLERVVGNAAERGLGTRAVIASPILGPEGNREFLVHLAHGPSCAEIRDLISQVTGT' A
#
# COMPACT_ATOMS: atom_id res chain seq x y z
N ILE A 1 -7.47 -10.64 1.77
CA ILE A 1 -6.15 -10.62 2.46
C ILE A 1 -5.26 -9.46 1.98
N HIS A 2 -5.06 -9.22 0.68
CA HIS A 2 -4.17 -8.15 0.19
C HIS A 2 -4.53 -6.74 0.72
N ARG A 3 -5.82 -6.36 0.69
CA ARG A 3 -6.31 -5.06 1.22
C ARG A 3 -5.95 -4.89 2.69
N GLU A 4 -6.28 -5.88 3.51
CA GLU A 4 -5.98 -5.86 4.95
C GLU A 4 -4.48 -5.73 5.23
N VAL A 5 -3.64 -6.44 4.48
CA VAL A 5 -2.18 -6.32 4.61
C VAL A 5 -1.71 -4.91 4.26
N LEU A 6 -2.20 -4.32 3.16
CA LEU A 6 -1.85 -2.95 2.77
C LEU A 6 -2.32 -1.92 3.80
N GLU A 7 -3.55 -2.03 4.30
CA GLU A 7 -4.07 -1.15 5.35
C GLU A 7 -3.24 -1.23 6.63
N ARG A 8 -2.83 -2.43 7.03
CA ARG A 8 -1.93 -2.62 8.18
C ARG A 8 -0.57 -1.99 7.94
N VAL A 9 0.04 -2.16 6.77
CA VAL A 9 1.34 -1.57 6.43
C VAL A 9 1.26 -0.03 6.44
N VAL A 10 0.26 0.54 5.78
CA VAL A 10 0.05 2.00 5.72
C VAL A 10 -0.24 2.58 7.11
N GLY A 11 -1.05 1.89 7.92
CA GLY A 11 -1.30 2.28 9.31
C GLY A 11 -0.02 2.28 10.15
N ASN A 12 0.79 1.22 10.06
CA ASN A 12 2.07 1.14 10.78
C ASN A 12 3.07 2.22 10.34
N ALA A 13 3.08 2.57 9.04
CA ALA A 13 3.91 3.66 8.52
C ALA A 13 3.46 5.01 9.09
N ALA A 14 2.14 5.27 9.13
CA ALA A 14 1.58 6.50 9.65
C ALA A 14 1.92 6.70 11.14
N GLU A 15 1.84 5.64 11.95
CA GLU A 15 2.27 5.65 13.36
C GLU A 15 3.75 6.04 13.54
N ARG A 16 4.57 5.88 12.50
CA ARG A 16 6.01 6.24 12.46
C ARG A 16 6.26 7.59 11.79
N GLY A 17 5.21 8.36 11.51
CA GLY A 17 5.29 9.68 10.86
C GLY A 17 5.55 9.62 9.35
N LEU A 18 5.33 8.46 8.73
CA LEU A 18 5.46 8.25 7.29
C LEU A 18 4.09 8.14 6.64
N GLY A 19 3.78 9.12 5.79
CA GLY A 19 2.59 9.17 4.98
C GLY A 19 2.78 8.40 3.68
N THR A 20 1.72 7.73 3.26
CA THR A 20 1.70 7.03 1.97
C THR A 20 1.36 7.99 0.84
N ARG A 21 2.13 7.91 -0.24
CA ARG A 21 2.06 8.79 -1.42
C ARG A 21 1.47 8.08 -2.63
N ALA A 22 1.78 6.80 -2.78
CA ALA A 22 1.29 5.97 -3.87
C ALA A 22 1.31 4.50 -3.46
N VAL A 23 0.42 3.72 -4.08
CA VAL A 23 0.39 2.27 -3.99
C VAL A 23 0.16 1.73 -5.40
N ILE A 24 0.96 0.75 -5.83
CA ILE A 24 0.75 0.03 -7.09
C ILE A 24 0.85 -1.48 -6.86
N ALA A 25 0.21 -2.26 -7.72
CA ALA A 25 0.58 -3.67 -7.87
C ALA A 25 1.94 -3.77 -8.56
N SER A 26 2.81 -4.65 -8.08
CA SER A 26 4.08 -4.95 -8.74
C SER A 26 3.80 -5.52 -10.14
N PRO A 27 4.57 -5.12 -11.18
CA PRO A 27 4.46 -5.71 -12.51
C PRO A 27 5.00 -7.14 -12.58
N ILE A 28 5.74 -7.58 -11.55
CA ILE A 28 6.27 -8.93 -11.43
C ILE A 28 5.66 -9.64 -10.23
N LEU A 29 5.62 -10.97 -10.30
CA LEU A 29 5.26 -11.81 -9.17
C LEU A 29 6.49 -12.05 -8.29
N GLY A 30 6.25 -12.13 -6.99
CA GLY A 30 7.24 -12.58 -6.02
C GLY A 30 7.49 -14.08 -6.10
N PRO A 31 8.35 -14.60 -5.21
CA PRO A 31 8.58 -16.03 -5.06
C PRO A 31 7.25 -16.80 -4.93
N GLU A 32 7.18 -17.99 -5.52
CA GLU A 32 5.99 -18.86 -5.52
C GLU A 32 4.75 -18.24 -6.22
N GLY A 33 4.94 -17.20 -7.02
CA GLY A 33 3.83 -16.53 -7.73
C GLY A 33 3.05 -15.56 -6.85
N ASN A 34 3.60 -15.17 -5.69
CA ASN A 34 2.94 -14.26 -4.77
C ASN A 34 2.71 -12.88 -5.40
N ARG A 35 1.52 -12.32 -5.16
CA ARG A 35 1.19 -10.97 -5.61
C ARG A 35 1.90 -9.95 -4.75
N GLU A 36 2.72 -9.12 -5.37
CA GLU A 36 3.48 -8.07 -4.68
C GLU A 36 2.88 -6.68 -4.93
N PHE A 37 3.15 -5.77 -4.00
CA PHE A 37 2.71 -4.37 -4.06
C PHE A 37 3.86 -3.46 -3.66
N LEU A 38 3.92 -2.28 -4.26
CA LEU A 38 4.90 -1.26 -3.94
C LEU A 38 4.20 -0.07 -3.29
N VAL A 39 4.74 0.39 -2.17
CA VAL A 39 4.20 1.52 -1.39
C VAL A 39 5.27 2.62 -1.33
N HIS A 40 4.93 3.81 -1.81
CA HIS A 40 5.80 4.97 -1.69
C HIS A 40 5.49 5.72 -0.39
N LEU A 41 6.46 5.77 0.52
CA LEU A 41 6.34 6.44 1.83
C LEU A 41 7.22 7.69 1.87
N ALA A 42 6.74 8.76 2.50
CA ALA A 42 7.54 9.93 2.83
C ALA A 42 7.03 10.60 4.12
N HIS A 43 7.87 11.36 4.81
CA HIS A 43 7.49 12.06 6.04
C HIS A 43 6.21 12.90 5.88
N GLY A 44 5.38 12.94 6.93
CA GLY A 44 4.14 13.70 6.98
C GLY A 44 2.89 12.84 6.78
N PRO A 45 1.70 13.43 6.56
CA PRO A 45 0.45 12.69 6.42
C PRO A 45 0.35 11.99 5.06
N SER A 46 -0.43 10.90 4.99
CA SER A 46 -0.78 10.24 3.72
C SER A 46 -1.60 11.16 2.81
N CYS A 47 -1.55 10.90 1.49
CA CYS A 47 -2.49 11.50 0.56
C CYS A 47 -3.93 11.03 0.86
N ALA A 48 -4.93 11.82 0.49
CA ALA A 48 -6.33 11.55 0.88
C ALA A 48 -6.90 10.31 0.15
N GLU A 49 -6.45 10.07 -1.07
CA GLU A 49 -6.89 9.04 -2.00
C GLU A 49 -6.28 7.65 -1.75
N ILE A 50 -5.40 7.50 -0.76
CA ILE A 50 -4.67 6.23 -0.55
C ILE A 50 -5.60 5.05 -0.32
N ARG A 51 -6.74 5.26 0.35
CA ARG A 51 -7.73 4.19 0.55
C ARG A 51 -8.33 3.71 -0.78
N ASP A 52 -8.69 4.64 -1.65
CA ASP A 52 -9.27 4.32 -2.97
C ASP A 52 -8.24 3.62 -3.86
N LEU A 53 -6.98 4.06 -3.82
CA LEU A 53 -5.89 3.41 -4.53
C LEU A 53 -5.65 1.99 -4.05
N ILE A 54 -5.69 1.75 -2.73
CA ILE A 54 -5.58 0.39 -2.16
C ILE A 54 -6.70 -0.49 -2.72
N SER A 55 -7.95 -0.02 -2.68
CA SER A 55 -9.09 -0.76 -3.22
C SER A 55 -8.94 -1.08 -4.71
N GLN A 56 -8.48 -0.10 -5.51
CA GLN A 56 -8.25 -0.27 -6.94
C GLN A 56 -7.19 -1.36 -7.21
N VAL A 57 -6.06 -1.32 -6.52
CA VAL A 57 -4.97 -2.29 -6.77
C VAL A 57 -5.30 -3.67 -6.24
N THR A 58 -6.14 -3.79 -5.21
CA THR A 58 -6.56 -5.10 -4.69
C THR A 58 -7.77 -5.69 -5.40
N GLY A 59 -8.54 -4.86 -6.11
CA GLY A 59 -9.77 -5.27 -6.81
C GLY A 59 -10.96 -5.47 -5.86
N THR A 60 -10.98 -4.75 -4.73
CA THR A 60 -12.00 -4.85 -3.67
C THR A 60 -12.29 -3.49 -3.06
#